data_AF-A0A6P6WAS2-F1
#
_entry.id   AF-A0A6P6WAS2-F1
#
_cell.length_a   1.000
_cell.length_b   1.000
_cell.length_c   1.000
_cell.angle_alpha   90.00
_cell.angle_beta   90.00
_cell.angle_gamma   90.00
#
_symmetry.space_group_name_H-M   'P 1'
#
loop_
_entity.id
_entity.type
_entity.pdbx_description
1 polymer ?
#
loop_
_entity_poly.entity_id
_entity_poly.type
_entity_poly.pdbx_seq_one_letter_code
_entity_poly.pdbx_strand_id
1 'polypeptide(L)'
;MQNFPFYDKPMRIQYAKSKSDCIARAEGTYDKKKKQEEKAERKRRVEEAQQNATPNGPRAESNGGPAASSRPGRPSAQEAVADPNNILFIQNLPYETTSMMLDVLFKQYPGFREVRMIEAKPGIAFVEFEDDIQSSVAMQALQGFKITPQNPMAISYAKK
;
A
#
# COMPACT_ATOMS: atom_id res chain seq x y z
N MET A 1 16.54 -26.72 14.30
CA MET A 1 15.37 -25.99 14.86
C MET A 1 14.03 -26.54 14.34
N GLN A 2 13.95 -27.75 13.77
CA GLN A 2 12.66 -28.31 13.37
C GLN A 2 11.86 -28.75 14.60
N ASN A 3 10.56 -28.52 14.60
CA ASN A 3 9.61 -28.92 15.66
C ASN A 3 9.79 -28.16 17.00
N PHE A 4 10.47 -27.02 16.99
CA PHE A 4 10.54 -26.15 18.17
C PHE A 4 9.14 -25.55 18.47
N PRO A 5 8.61 -25.65 19.69
CA PRO A 5 7.30 -25.07 20.01
C PRO A 5 7.34 -23.55 19.91
N PHE A 6 6.47 -22.99 19.07
CA PHE A 6 6.25 -21.55 18.94
C PHE A 6 4.75 -21.29 19.04
N TYR A 7 4.33 -20.61 20.11
CA TYR A 7 2.92 -20.45 20.48
C TYR A 7 2.15 -21.78 20.46
N ASP A 8 2.68 -22.76 21.20
CA ASP A 8 2.10 -24.11 21.36
C ASP A 8 1.89 -24.89 20.05
N LYS A 9 2.52 -24.45 18.96
CA LYS A 9 2.53 -25.13 17.65
C LYS A 9 3.95 -25.46 17.23
N PRO A 10 4.21 -26.67 16.69
CA PRO A 10 5.55 -27.05 16.25
C PRO A 10 5.98 -26.21 15.04
N MET A 11 7.09 -25.48 15.18
CA MET A 11 7.67 -24.69 14.10
C MET A 11 8.24 -25.61 13.01
N ARG A 12 7.78 -25.45 11.77
CA ARG A 12 8.30 -26.14 10.60
C ARG A 12 9.06 -25.17 9.71
N ILE A 13 10.38 -25.35 9.63
CA ILE A 13 11.24 -24.52 8.79
C ILE A 13 11.44 -25.22 7.43
N GLN A 14 11.29 -24.48 6.35
CA GLN A 14 11.65 -24.91 5.00
C GLN A 14 12.66 -23.92 4.42
N TYR A 15 13.72 -24.44 3.81
CA TYR A 15 14.70 -23.58 3.14
C TYR A 15 14.13 -23.04 1.82
N ALA A 16 14.44 -21.79 1.55
CA ALA A 16 14.17 -21.20 0.26
C ALA A 16 15.00 -21.91 -0.82
N LYS A 17 14.36 -22.20 -1.97
CA LYS A 17 15.03 -22.85 -3.11
C LYS A 17 15.93 -21.89 -3.91
N SER A 18 15.89 -20.60 -3.59
CA SER A 18 16.63 -19.53 -4.25
C SER A 18 17.23 -18.59 -3.21
N LYS A 19 18.30 -17.90 -3.59
CA LYS A 19 18.90 -16.83 -2.77
C LYS A 19 17.90 -15.68 -2.59
N SER A 20 18.02 -14.98 -1.47
CA SER A 20 17.26 -13.75 -1.21
C SER A 20 17.85 -12.58 -2.00
N ASP A 21 17.04 -11.54 -2.19
CA ASP A 21 17.41 -10.37 -2.99
C ASP A 21 18.63 -9.61 -2.45
N CYS A 22 18.80 -9.56 -1.13
CA CYS A 22 19.96 -8.90 -0.52
C CYS A 22 21.27 -9.62 -0.85
N ILE A 23 21.25 -10.96 -0.85
CA ILE A 23 22.41 -11.78 -1.21
C ILE A 23 22.69 -11.71 -2.70
N ALA A 24 21.65 -11.79 -3.55
CA ALA A 24 21.82 -11.67 -5.00
C ALA A 24 22.39 -10.30 -5.40
N ARG A 25 22.00 -9.21 -4.70
CA ARG A 25 22.55 -7.87 -4.92
C ARG A 25 24.01 -7.77 -4.47
N ALA A 26 24.36 -8.35 -3.32
CA ALA A 26 25.72 -8.36 -2.81
C ALA A 26 26.68 -9.16 -3.71
N GLU A 27 26.22 -10.29 -4.27
CA GLU A 27 27.01 -11.10 -5.21
C GLU A 27 26.97 -10.60 -6.66
N GLY A 28 26.28 -9.48 -6.95
CA GLY A 28 26.19 -8.92 -8.31
C GLY A 28 25.40 -9.76 -9.33
N THR A 29 24.77 -10.85 -8.90
CA THR A 29 23.94 -11.73 -9.75
C THR A 29 22.48 -11.24 -9.85
N TYR A 30 22.17 -10.08 -9.27
CA TYR A 30 20.84 -9.49 -9.27
C TYR A 30 20.49 -8.83 -10.61
N ASP A 31 19.68 -9.51 -11.41
CA ASP A 31 19.17 -8.96 -12.68
C ASP A 31 17.83 -8.24 -12.48
N LYS A 32 17.85 -6.90 -12.59
CA LYS A 32 16.67 -6.04 -12.48
C LYS A 32 15.65 -6.29 -13.59
N LYS A 33 16.08 -6.60 -14.82
CA LYS A 33 15.19 -6.80 -15.97
C LYS A 33 14.44 -8.12 -15.84
N LYS A 34 15.16 -9.20 -15.50
CA LYS A 34 14.56 -10.54 -15.28
C LYS A 34 13.51 -10.52 -14.17
N LYS A 35 13.75 -9.78 -13.09
CA LYS A 35 12.79 -9.65 -11.98
C LYS A 35 11.56 -8.81 -12.32
N GLN A 36 11.72 -7.78 -13.15
CA GLN A 36 10.59 -6.97 -13.61
C GLN A 36 9.69 -7.78 -14.56
N GLU A 37 10.30 -8.62 -15.40
CA GLU A 37 9.61 -9.54 -16.29
C GLU A 37 8.87 -10.64 -15.52
N GLU A 38 9.50 -11.28 -14.52
CA GLU A 38 8.82 -12.28 -13.67
C GLU A 38 7.65 -11.65 -12.88
N LYS A 39 7.82 -10.42 -12.37
CA LYS A 39 6.76 -9.70 -11.66
C LYS A 39 5.61 -9.31 -12.59
N ALA A 40 5.91 -8.97 -13.85
CA ALA A 40 4.92 -8.71 -14.88
C ALA A 40 4.18 -9.99 -15.29
N GLU A 41 4.89 -11.11 -15.45
CA GLU A 41 4.28 -12.41 -15.79
C GLU A 41 3.40 -12.92 -14.66
N ARG A 42 3.84 -12.83 -13.39
CA ARG A 42 3.00 -13.17 -12.24
C ARG A 42 1.77 -12.29 -12.15
N LYS A 43 1.88 -10.99 -12.46
CA LYS A 43 0.72 -10.08 -12.51
C LYS A 43 -0.25 -10.47 -13.63
N ARG A 44 0.25 -10.82 -14.82
CA ARG A 44 -0.58 -11.30 -15.94
C ARG A 44 -1.29 -12.61 -15.62
N ARG A 45 -0.60 -13.60 -15.05
CA ARG A 45 -1.23 -14.88 -14.64
C ARG A 45 -2.30 -14.71 -13.57
N VAL A 46 -2.14 -13.76 -12.65
CA VAL A 46 -3.15 -13.47 -11.60
C VAL A 46 -4.37 -12.75 -12.19
N GLU A 47 -4.16 -11.87 -13.16
CA GLU A 47 -5.22 -11.14 -13.86
C GLU A 47 -6.01 -12.04 -14.82
N GLU A 48 -5.34 -12.96 -15.53
CA GLU A 48 -5.95 -13.98 -16.39
C GLU A 48 -6.77 -15.01 -15.58
N ALA A 49 -6.30 -15.39 -14.39
CA ALA A 49 -7.04 -16.27 -13.49
C ALA A 49 -8.30 -15.60 -12.89
N GLN A 50 -8.39 -14.27 -12.92
CA GLN A 50 -9.54 -13.50 -12.42
C GLN A 50 -10.59 -13.19 -13.49
N GLN A 51 -10.28 -13.31 -14.79
CA GLN A 51 -11.22 -13.01 -15.88
C GLN A 51 -12.09 -14.19 -16.32
N ASN A 52 -11.79 -15.44 -15.93
CA ASN A 52 -12.54 -16.64 -16.34
C ASN A 52 -13.60 -17.16 -15.34
N ALA A 53 -14.11 -16.30 -14.44
CA ALA A 53 -15.15 -16.71 -13.49
C ALA A 53 -16.47 -15.93 -13.65
N THR A 54 -17.36 -16.44 -14.50
CA THR A 54 -18.81 -16.16 -14.49
C THR A 54 -19.62 -17.46 -14.26
N PRO A 55 -20.88 -17.37 -13.78
CA PRO A 55 -21.46 -18.28 -12.78
C PRO A 55 -22.52 -19.29 -13.29
N ASN A 56 -22.89 -20.27 -12.43
CA ASN A 56 -23.80 -21.45 -12.54
C ASN A 56 -23.10 -22.78 -12.92
N GLY A 57 -22.86 -23.78 -12.07
CA GLY A 57 -23.72 -24.60 -11.17
C GLY A 57 -23.61 -26.10 -11.62
N PRO A 58 -23.83 -27.19 -10.83
CA PRO A 58 -24.36 -27.32 -9.47
C PRO A 58 -23.45 -28.08 -8.47
N ARG A 59 -24.01 -28.20 -7.26
CA ARG A 59 -23.53 -28.60 -5.92
C ARG A 59 -23.37 -30.11 -5.70
N ALA A 60 -22.39 -30.49 -4.86
CA ALA A 60 -22.39 -31.70 -4.00
C ALA A 60 -21.48 -31.40 -2.79
N GLU A 61 -22.01 -30.79 -1.72
CA GLU A 61 -22.36 -31.45 -0.44
C GLU A 61 -21.17 -32.01 0.36
N SER A 62 -20.71 -31.27 1.39
CA SER A 62 -20.82 -31.73 2.78
C SER A 62 -20.48 -30.62 3.80
N ASN A 63 -21.51 -30.26 4.57
CA ASN A 63 -21.57 -29.80 5.97
C ASN A 63 -20.66 -28.68 6.54
N GLY A 64 -21.31 -27.55 6.88
CA GLY A 64 -21.34 -27.01 8.25
C GLY A 64 -20.57 -25.71 8.53
N GLY A 65 -21.23 -24.55 8.41
CA GLY A 65 -20.79 -23.28 9.01
C GLY A 65 -21.05 -23.20 10.54
N PRO A 66 -20.73 -22.08 11.23
CA PRO A 66 -21.09 -20.74 10.79
C PRO A 66 -19.92 -19.74 10.62
N ALA A 67 -20.27 -18.64 9.96
CA ALA A 67 -19.43 -17.54 9.52
C ALA A 67 -18.70 -16.77 10.63
N ALA A 68 -17.44 -16.41 10.36
CA ALA A 68 -16.85 -15.17 10.82
C ALA A 68 -15.90 -14.65 9.72
N SER A 69 -16.37 -13.64 9.03
CA SER A 69 -15.68 -12.87 8.01
C SER A 69 -14.41 -12.25 8.59
N SER A 70 -13.25 -12.70 8.15
CA SER A 70 -12.00 -11.94 8.31
C SER A 70 -11.17 -12.13 7.05
N ARG A 71 -11.47 -11.26 6.09
CA ARG A 71 -10.58 -10.94 4.97
C ARG A 71 -9.20 -10.65 5.56
N PRO A 72 -8.11 -11.36 5.19
CA PRO A 72 -6.79 -10.81 5.39
C PRO A 72 -6.73 -9.62 4.43
N GLY A 73 -6.70 -8.42 5.01
CA GLY A 73 -6.55 -7.18 4.27
C GLY A 73 -5.42 -7.34 3.27
N ARG A 74 -5.68 -6.88 2.04
CA ARG A 74 -4.62 -6.51 1.09
C ARG A 74 -3.49 -5.88 1.88
N PRO A 75 -2.22 -6.28 1.69
CA PRO A 75 -1.14 -5.37 2.01
C PRO A 75 -1.39 -4.15 1.11
N SER A 76 -1.86 -3.08 1.74
CA SER A 76 -1.94 -1.74 1.18
C SER A 76 -0.66 -1.51 0.41
N ALA A 77 -0.81 -0.98 -0.79
CA ALA A 77 0.26 -0.65 -1.70
C ALA A 77 1.49 -0.21 -0.92
N GLN A 78 2.54 -1.03 -0.97
CA GLN A 78 3.88 -0.60 -0.68
C GLN A 78 4.24 0.30 -1.87
N GLU A 79 3.70 1.52 -1.82
CA GLU A 79 3.99 2.57 -2.76
C GLU A 79 5.50 2.73 -2.75
N ALA A 80 6.08 2.68 -3.94
CA ALA A 80 7.48 2.95 -4.14
C ALA A 80 7.79 4.22 -3.34
N VAL A 81 8.65 4.10 -2.34
CA VAL A 81 9.13 5.23 -1.54
C VAL A 81 9.77 6.16 -2.56
N ALA A 82 8.99 7.15 -3.02
CA ALA A 82 9.54 8.23 -3.81
C ALA A 82 10.56 8.92 -2.91
N ASP A 83 11.65 9.40 -3.51
CA ASP A 83 12.69 10.09 -2.77
C ASP A 83 12.07 11.22 -1.93
N PRO A 84 12.56 11.47 -0.71
CA PRO A 84 12.04 12.51 0.15
C PRO A 84 11.85 13.83 -0.60
N ASN A 85 10.67 14.42 -0.45
CA ASN A 85 10.26 15.64 -1.13
C ASN A 85 9.51 16.53 -0.14
N ASN A 86 9.67 17.85 -0.26
CA ASN A 86 8.91 18.82 0.52
C ASN A 86 7.45 18.91 0.06
N ILE A 87 7.09 18.31 -1.08
CA ILE A 87 5.70 18.22 -1.56
C ILE A 87 5.14 16.81 -1.32
N LEU A 88 3.99 16.75 -0.67
CA LEU A 88 3.20 15.53 -0.46
C LEU A 88 2.07 15.45 -1.48
N PHE A 89 1.83 14.24 -1.97
CA PHE A 89 0.70 13.88 -2.79
C PHE A 89 -0.29 13.08 -1.96
N ILE A 90 -1.53 13.55 -1.92
CA ILE A 90 -2.61 12.96 -1.14
C ILE A 90 -3.64 12.37 -2.10
N GLN A 91 -4.09 11.16 -1.79
CA GLN A 91 -5.08 10.41 -2.52
C GLN A 91 -6.18 9.87 -1.59
N ASN A 92 -7.24 9.37 -2.22
CA ASN A 92 -8.40 8.78 -1.54
C ASN A 92 -9.12 9.78 -0.62
N LEU A 93 -9.16 11.05 -1.02
CA LEU A 93 -9.94 12.06 -0.33
C LEU A 93 -11.43 11.96 -0.71
N PRO A 94 -12.36 12.11 0.24
CA PRO A 94 -13.79 12.28 -0.05
C PRO A 94 -14.08 13.46 -0.98
N TYR A 95 -15.15 13.37 -1.79
CA TYR A 95 -15.59 14.47 -2.66
C TYR A 95 -15.96 15.75 -1.91
N GLU A 96 -16.38 15.63 -0.65
CA GLU A 96 -16.74 16.75 0.22
C GLU A 96 -15.50 17.44 0.83
N THR A 97 -14.30 16.87 0.63
CA THR A 97 -13.06 17.45 1.15
C THR A 97 -12.76 18.74 0.41
N THR A 98 -12.60 19.84 1.14
CA THR A 98 -12.24 21.15 0.60
C THR A 98 -10.80 21.51 0.93
N SER A 99 -10.25 22.50 0.22
CA SER A 99 -8.89 23.00 0.47
C SER A 99 -8.76 23.55 1.90
N MET A 100 -9.77 24.27 2.40
CA MET A 100 -9.79 24.76 3.79
C MET A 100 -9.69 23.63 4.82
N MET A 101 -10.35 22.50 4.59
CA MET A 101 -10.30 21.38 5.54
C MET A 101 -8.89 20.77 5.60
N LEU A 102 -8.25 20.61 4.45
CA LEU A 102 -6.86 20.16 4.36
C LEU A 102 -5.89 21.20 4.94
N ASP A 103 -6.11 22.47 4.66
CA ASP A 103 -5.32 23.58 5.17
C ASP A 103 -5.30 23.57 6.72
N VAL A 104 -6.46 23.45 7.36
CA VAL A 104 -6.55 23.33 8.83
C VAL A 104 -5.87 22.06 9.34
N LEU A 105 -6.05 20.92 8.66
CA LEU A 105 -5.46 19.63 9.06
C LEU A 105 -3.93 19.62 8.96
N PHE A 106 -3.36 20.26 7.94
CA PHE A 106 -1.92 20.26 7.70
C PHE A 106 -1.19 21.43 8.39
N LYS A 107 -1.88 22.55 8.68
CA LYS A 107 -1.32 23.69 9.45
C LYS A 107 -0.87 23.33 10.86
N GLN A 108 -1.36 22.24 11.44
CA GLN A 108 -0.91 21.78 12.75
C GLN A 108 0.54 21.25 12.74
N TYR A 109 1.11 20.99 11.56
CA TYR A 109 2.48 20.56 11.38
C TYR A 109 3.38 21.76 11.00
N PRO A 110 4.59 21.86 11.55
CA PRO A 110 5.48 22.97 11.27
C PRO A 110 5.90 23.00 9.80
N GLY A 111 6.03 24.22 9.27
CA GLY A 111 6.48 24.52 7.90
C GLY A 111 5.52 24.14 6.79
N PHE A 112 4.23 23.99 7.10
CA PHE A 112 3.16 24.01 6.12
C PHE A 112 3.21 25.31 5.26
N ARG A 113 3.10 25.17 3.94
CA ARG A 113 3.06 26.31 3.00
C ARG A 113 1.70 26.47 2.33
N GLU A 114 1.31 25.51 1.51
CA GLU A 114 0.12 25.62 0.66
C GLU A 114 -0.51 24.25 0.38
N VAL A 115 -1.85 24.23 0.26
CA VAL A 115 -2.60 23.10 -0.30
C VAL A 115 -3.09 23.45 -1.71
N ARG A 116 -2.77 22.60 -2.68
CA ARG A 116 -3.28 22.66 -4.05
C ARG A 116 -4.13 21.44 -4.36
N MET A 117 -5.44 21.64 -4.48
CA MET A 117 -6.36 20.60 -4.96
C MET A 117 -6.43 20.59 -6.49
N ILE A 118 -6.77 19.44 -7.07
CA ILE A 118 -6.97 19.32 -8.52
C ILE A 118 -8.46 19.21 -8.82
N GLU A 119 -9.05 20.28 -9.36
CA GLU A 119 -10.47 20.30 -9.74
C GLU A 119 -10.81 19.28 -10.85
N ALA A 120 -9.86 19.05 -11.76
CA ALA A 120 -10.02 18.05 -12.84
C ALA A 120 -10.13 16.61 -12.32
N LYS A 121 -9.69 16.34 -11.08
CA LYS A 121 -9.75 15.02 -10.47
C LYS A 121 -10.03 15.16 -8.97
N PRO A 122 -11.31 15.17 -8.56
CA PRO A 122 -11.67 15.16 -7.15
C PRO A 122 -11.06 13.94 -6.44
N GLY A 123 -10.68 14.14 -5.18
CA GLY A 123 -10.10 13.08 -4.35
C GLY A 123 -8.57 13.03 -4.33
N ILE A 124 -7.89 13.97 -5.00
CA ILE A 124 -6.44 14.16 -4.91
C ILE A 124 -6.07 15.61 -4.58
N ALA A 125 -4.97 15.77 -3.84
CA ALA A 125 -4.42 17.06 -3.47
C ALA A 125 -2.89 17.00 -3.37
N PHE A 126 -2.26 18.15 -3.45
CA PHE A 126 -0.85 18.36 -3.18
C PHE A 126 -0.70 19.29 -1.99
N VAL A 127 0.23 18.98 -1.10
CA VAL A 127 0.54 19.83 0.05
C VAL A 127 2.03 20.12 0.03
N GLU A 128 2.38 21.40 -0.01
CA GLU A 128 3.77 21.86 0.04
C GLU A 128 4.15 22.19 1.48
N PHE A 129 5.34 21.73 1.86
CA PHE A 129 6.05 22.09 3.06
C PHE A 129 7.35 22.84 2.70
N GLU A 130 7.92 23.49 3.71
CA GLU A 130 9.22 24.17 3.59
C GLU A 130 10.38 23.18 3.40
N ASP A 131 10.34 22.03 4.07
CA ASP A 131 11.42 21.03 4.07
C ASP A 131 10.88 19.58 3.96
N ASP A 132 11.69 18.68 3.42
CA ASP A 132 11.37 17.25 3.31
C ASP A 132 11.29 16.55 4.67
N ILE A 133 12.03 17.03 5.67
CA ILE A 133 11.94 16.51 7.05
C ILE A 133 10.54 16.77 7.61
N GLN A 134 10.02 17.99 7.44
CA GLN A 134 8.70 18.39 7.95
C GLN A 134 7.56 17.69 7.21
N SER A 135 7.68 17.57 5.88
CA SER A 135 6.72 16.82 5.07
C SER A 135 6.66 15.35 5.51
N SER A 136 7.82 14.75 5.86
CA SER A 136 7.91 13.38 6.35
C SER A 136 7.19 13.18 7.68
N VAL A 137 7.27 14.16 8.59
CA VAL A 137 6.55 14.12 9.87
C VAL A 137 5.05 14.18 9.65
N ALA A 138 4.58 15.11 8.81
CA ALA A 138 3.15 15.23 8.49
C ALA A 138 2.62 13.98 7.78
N MET A 139 3.39 13.42 6.83
CA MET A 139 3.06 12.18 6.13
C MET A 139 2.88 11.03 7.12
N GLN A 140 3.85 10.79 8.00
CA GLN A 140 3.77 9.69 8.97
C GLN A 140 2.61 9.84 9.93
N ALA A 141 2.32 11.06 10.38
CA ALA A 141 1.27 11.33 11.35
C ALA A 141 -0.15 11.23 10.76
N LEU A 142 -0.32 11.60 9.49
CA LEU A 142 -1.63 11.61 8.83
C LEU A 142 -1.84 10.43 7.87
N GLN A 143 -0.89 9.50 7.74
CA GLN A 143 -1.05 8.35 6.86
C GLN A 143 -2.22 7.47 7.30
N GLY A 144 -3.17 7.24 6.38
CA GLY A 144 -4.37 6.48 6.67
C GLY A 144 -5.40 7.23 7.53
N PHE A 145 -5.20 8.53 7.78
CA PHE A 145 -6.17 9.36 8.49
C PHE A 145 -7.51 9.36 7.76
N LYS A 146 -8.59 9.15 8.51
CA LYS A 146 -9.93 9.01 7.96
C LYS A 146 -10.68 10.32 8.13
N ILE A 147 -10.72 11.14 7.07
CA ILE A 147 -11.55 12.34 7.03
C ILE A 147 -13.03 11.92 7.15
N THR A 148 -13.42 10.86 6.44
CA THR A 148 -14.68 10.15 6.65
C THR A 148 -14.40 8.69 7.02
N PRO A 149 -15.31 8.01 7.74
CA PRO A 149 -15.09 6.63 8.19
C PRO A 149 -14.75 5.63 7.08
N GLN A 150 -15.14 5.93 5.83
CA GLN A 150 -14.97 5.07 4.66
C GLN A 150 -13.72 5.35 3.83
N ASN A 151 -13.09 6.53 3.97
CA ASN A 151 -12.00 6.95 3.10
C ASN A 151 -10.73 7.28 3.91
N PRO A 152 -9.88 6.27 4.19
CA PRO A 152 -8.56 6.53 4.75
C PRO A 152 -7.67 7.19 3.69
N MET A 153 -7.21 8.41 3.94
CA MET A 153 -6.37 9.12 2.98
C MET A 153 -5.00 8.45 2.86
N ALA A 154 -4.47 8.41 1.65
CA ALA A 154 -3.14 7.87 1.35
C ALA A 154 -2.22 9.03 0.97
N ILE A 155 -1.07 9.11 1.62
CA ILE A 155 -0.06 10.14 1.40
C ILE A 155 1.21 9.47 0.87
N SER A 156 1.78 10.05 -0.17
CA SER A 156 3.08 9.69 -0.72
C SER A 156 3.87 10.97 -1.02
N TYR A 157 5.20 10.89 -1.19
CA TYR A 157 5.93 12.04 -1.74
C TYR A 157 5.50 12.30 -3.18
N ALA A 158 5.40 13.57 -3.55
CA ALA A 158 5.17 13.96 -4.93
C ALA A 158 6.39 13.60 -5.79
N LYS A 159 6.13 13.18 -7.02
CA LYS A 159 7.20 12.96 -8.00
C LYS A 159 7.76 14.31 -8.45
N LYS A 160 9.08 14.40 -8.54
CA LYS A 160 9.77 15.52 -9.21
C LYS A 160 9.54 15.45 -10.72
#